data_AF-A0A5D6YC79-F1
#
_entry.id   AF-A0A5D6YC79-F1
#
_cell.length_a   1.000
_cell.length_b   1.000
_cell.length_c   1.000
_cell.angle_alpha   90.00
_cell.angle_beta   90.00
_cell.angle_gamma   90.00
#
_symmetry.space_group_name_H-M   'P 1'
#
loop_
_entity.id
_entity.type
_entity.pdbx_description
1 polymer ?
#
loop_
_entity_poly.entity_id
_entity_poly.type
_entity_poly.pdbx_seq_one_letter_code
_entity_poly.pdbx_strand_id
1 'polypeptide(L)'
;MDRGRKAIPTLNKHTDSKYYQKCQEIHRSKLHSIKSSIDTSEPHRPTHLKKNLKKEQMKEERYAEIERENRILLEKMSHIMQNETLDNKNQSIAYSHSLNKGLRKRELQKITSENQAILRRIQMREPTYDLAQWEEDAKRNERYAANIREFPDDGQNRDSATDLRAMSAYSIGAVGDNYY
;
A
#
# COMPACT_ATOMS: atom_id res chain seq x y z
N MET A 1 -37.55 38.12 -1.09
CA MET A 1 -38.50 38.99 -0.37
C MET A 1 -39.89 38.38 -0.45
N ASP A 2 -40.54 38.18 0.69
CA ASP A 2 -41.85 37.54 0.84
C ASP A 2 -42.98 38.48 0.36
N ARG A 3 -43.26 38.46 -0.95
CA ARG A 3 -44.25 39.34 -1.60
C ARG A 3 -45.69 38.93 -1.31
N GLY A 4 -45.95 37.63 -1.08
CA GLY A 4 -47.28 37.10 -0.83
C GLY A 4 -47.86 37.60 0.50
N ARG A 5 -47.03 37.67 1.54
CA ARG A 5 -47.47 38.13 2.86
C ARG A 5 -47.95 39.59 2.89
N LYS A 6 -47.28 40.48 2.15
CA LYS A 6 -47.61 41.91 2.13
C LYS A 6 -48.99 42.22 1.52
N ALA A 7 -49.58 41.26 0.80
CA ALA A 7 -50.91 41.37 0.20
C ALA A 7 -52.04 40.98 1.17
N ILE A 8 -51.73 40.37 2.33
CA ILE A 8 -52.73 39.94 3.31
C ILE A 8 -53.16 41.16 4.15
N PRO A 9 -54.47 41.47 4.24
CA PRO A 9 -54.94 42.59 5.04
C PRO A 9 -54.71 42.32 6.53
N THR A 10 -54.06 43.25 7.21
CA THR A 10 -53.79 43.18 8.65
C THR A 10 -54.27 44.44 9.33
N LEU A 11 -54.75 44.31 10.58
CA LEU A 11 -55.26 45.44 11.37
C LEU A 11 -54.17 46.49 11.62
N ASN A 12 -52.95 46.05 11.93
CA ASN A 12 -51.79 46.91 12.14
C ASN A 12 -50.53 46.26 11.53
N LYS A 13 -49.96 46.92 10.52
CA LYS A 13 -48.81 46.42 9.76
C LYS A 13 -47.53 46.28 10.60
N HIS A 14 -47.36 47.15 11.60
CA HIS A 14 -46.15 47.17 12.42
C HIS A 14 -46.13 46.02 13.42
N THR A 15 -47.25 45.74 14.06
CA THR A 15 -47.39 44.63 15.01
C THR A 15 -47.27 43.29 14.28
N ASP A 16 -47.92 43.16 13.12
CA ASP A 16 -47.82 41.96 12.28
C ASP A 16 -46.37 41.72 11.81
N SER A 17 -45.67 42.74 11.33
CA SER A 17 -44.26 42.63 10.91
C SER A 17 -43.37 42.13 12.06
N LYS A 18 -43.52 42.70 13.26
CA LYS A 18 -42.76 42.27 14.45
C LYS A 18 -43.07 40.84 14.86
N TYR A 19 -44.35 40.45 14.87
CA TYR A 19 -44.78 39.10 15.20
C TYR A 19 -44.13 38.06 14.29
N TYR A 20 -44.16 38.31 12.98
CA TYR A 20 -43.57 37.39 12.02
C TYR A 20 -42.04 37.33 12.08
N GLN A 21 -41.36 38.47 12.29
CA GLN A 21 -39.92 38.45 12.56
C GLN A 21 -39.61 37.54 13.75
N LYS A 22 -40.39 37.64 14.83
CA LYS A 22 -40.26 36.75 15.98
C LYS A 22 -40.51 35.29 15.64
N CYS A 23 -41.53 34.98 14.84
CA CYS A 23 -41.79 33.62 14.37
C CYS A 23 -40.64 33.07 13.52
N GLN A 24 -40.05 33.89 12.65
CA GLN A 24 -38.89 33.50 11.85
C GLN A 24 -37.65 33.26 12.71
N GLU A 25 -37.40 34.11 13.71
CA GLU A 25 -36.31 33.89 14.68
C GLU A 25 -36.50 32.57 15.41
N ILE A 26 -37.70 32.31 15.95
CA ILE A 26 -38.02 31.03 16.63
C ILE A 26 -37.85 29.85 15.68
N HIS A 27 -38.32 29.97 14.45
CA HIS A 27 -38.19 28.92 13.44
C HIS A 27 -36.71 28.62 13.13
N ARG A 28 -35.89 29.67 12.94
CA ARG A 28 -34.45 29.52 12.74
C ARG A 28 -33.79 28.87 13.95
N SER A 29 -34.09 29.32 15.18
CA SER A 29 -33.55 28.69 16.40
C SER A 29 -33.91 27.20 16.47
N LYS A 30 -35.16 26.85 16.14
CA LYS A 30 -35.62 25.45 16.10
C LYS A 30 -34.88 24.63 15.06
N LEU A 31 -34.65 25.17 13.86
CA LEU A 31 -33.87 24.49 12.82
C LEU A 31 -32.41 24.25 13.25
N HIS A 32 -31.81 25.17 14.00
CA HIS A 32 -30.44 24.97 14.52
C HIS A 32 -30.39 23.97 15.66
N SER A 33 -31.46 23.85 16.47
CA SER A 33 -31.50 22.97 17.64
C SER A 33 -32.06 21.57 17.37
N ILE A 34 -32.72 21.35 16.21
CA ILE A 34 -33.37 20.08 15.91
C ILE A 34 -32.30 19.00 15.69
N LYS A 35 -32.42 17.89 16.41
CA LYS A 35 -31.58 16.70 16.22
C LYS A 35 -32.25 15.75 15.25
N SER A 36 -31.47 14.98 14.49
CA SER A 36 -32.03 13.89 13.68
C SER A 36 -32.67 12.85 14.60
N SER A 37 -33.89 12.40 14.25
CA SER A 37 -34.56 11.31 14.97
C SER A 37 -34.11 9.94 14.50
N ILE A 38 -33.33 9.89 13.42
CA ILE A 38 -32.77 8.69 12.84
C ILE A 38 -31.25 8.79 12.87
N ASP A 39 -30.62 7.66 13.12
CA ASP A 39 -29.19 7.51 12.94
C ASP A 39 -28.88 7.54 11.44
N THR A 40 -27.95 8.40 11.04
CA THR A 40 -27.48 8.54 9.66
C THR A 40 -25.98 8.20 9.55
N SER A 41 -25.37 7.72 10.63
CA SER A 41 -23.97 7.33 10.64
C SER A 41 -23.71 6.07 9.82
N GLU A 42 -22.48 5.92 9.31
CA GLU A 42 -22.09 4.73 8.55
C GLU A 42 -22.18 3.49 9.47
N PRO A 43 -22.83 2.39 9.02
CA PRO A 43 -22.91 1.18 9.81
C PRO A 43 -21.52 0.59 10.07
N HIS A 44 -21.37 -0.08 11.22
CA HIS A 44 -20.11 -0.72 11.58
C HIS A 44 -19.62 -1.71 10.51
N ARG A 45 -18.42 -1.48 10.00
CA ARG A 45 -17.77 -2.39 9.04
C ARG A 45 -16.89 -3.38 9.77
N PRO A 46 -17.21 -4.69 9.76
CA PRO A 46 -16.42 -5.67 10.46
C PRO A 46 -15.02 -5.82 9.86
N THR A 47 -14.04 -6.12 10.72
CA THR A 47 -12.60 -6.15 10.39
C THR A 47 -12.24 -7.21 9.34
N HIS A 48 -12.94 -8.34 9.30
CA HIS A 48 -12.71 -9.43 8.35
C HIS A 48 -13.01 -9.06 6.89
N LEU A 49 -13.80 -8.00 6.65
CA LEU A 49 -14.01 -7.45 5.30
C LEU A 49 -12.81 -6.61 4.82
N LYS A 50 -12.01 -6.06 5.76
CA LYS A 50 -10.82 -5.26 5.45
C LYS A 50 -9.56 -6.13 5.36
N LYS A 51 -9.47 -7.19 6.17
CA LYS A 51 -8.29 -8.05 6.26
C LYS A 51 -8.67 -9.53 6.26
N ASN A 52 -7.98 -10.30 5.43
CA ASN A 52 -8.10 -11.77 5.43
C ASN A 52 -6.99 -12.37 6.29
N LEU A 53 -7.20 -12.36 7.62
CA LEU A 53 -6.21 -12.80 8.61
C LEU A 53 -5.76 -14.24 8.42
N LYS A 54 -6.66 -15.14 8.00
CA LYS A 54 -6.31 -16.54 7.71
C LYS A 54 -5.33 -16.66 6.55
N LYS A 55 -5.49 -15.84 5.51
CA LYS A 55 -4.56 -15.82 4.37
C LYS A 55 -3.18 -15.30 4.79
N GLU A 56 -3.13 -14.31 5.67
CA GLU A 56 -1.88 -13.77 6.21
C GLU A 56 -1.16 -14.81 7.07
N GLN A 57 -1.88 -15.45 7.98
CA GLN A 57 -1.39 -16.56 8.79
C GLN A 57 -0.81 -17.70 7.93
N MET A 58 -1.55 -18.18 6.91
CA MET A 58 -1.05 -19.29 6.07
C MET A 58 0.22 -18.90 5.28
N LYS A 59 0.40 -17.62 4.95
CA LYS A 59 1.64 -17.16 4.31
C LYS A 59 2.80 -17.17 5.30
N GLU A 60 2.57 -16.69 6.51
CA GLU A 60 3.58 -16.68 7.57
C GLU A 60 4.03 -18.11 7.93
N GLU A 61 3.08 -19.03 8.12
CA GLU A 61 3.37 -20.45 8.35
C GLU A 61 4.19 -21.06 7.20
N ARG A 62 3.83 -20.77 5.96
CA ARG A 62 4.58 -21.23 4.78
C ARG A 62 6.00 -20.66 4.73
N TYR A 63 6.19 -19.38 5.05
CA TYR A 63 7.52 -18.77 5.07
C TYR A 63 8.39 -19.36 6.18
N ALA A 64 7.83 -19.58 7.37
CA ALA A 64 8.53 -20.22 8.47
C ALA A 64 8.97 -21.65 8.13
N GLU A 65 8.15 -22.42 7.41
CA GLU A 65 8.54 -23.75 6.93
C GLU A 65 9.70 -23.70 5.94
N ILE A 66 9.61 -22.81 4.93
CA ILE A 66 10.69 -22.61 3.95
C ILE A 66 11.99 -22.20 4.64
N GLU A 67 11.93 -21.29 5.60
CA GLU A 67 13.11 -20.83 6.34
C GLU A 67 13.74 -21.95 7.17
N ARG A 68 12.91 -22.76 7.85
CA ARG A 68 13.37 -23.94 8.59
C ARG A 68 14.08 -24.93 7.66
N GLU A 69 13.50 -25.23 6.50
CA GLU A 69 14.09 -26.14 5.53
C GLU A 69 15.41 -25.62 4.96
N ASN A 70 15.45 -24.32 4.61
CA ASN A 70 16.68 -23.66 4.14
C ASN A 70 17.79 -23.71 5.19
N ARG A 71 17.45 -23.48 6.47
CA ARG A 71 18.41 -23.58 7.58
C ARG A 71 19.00 -24.99 7.69
N ILE A 72 18.15 -26.02 7.70
CA ILE A 72 18.58 -27.42 7.77
C ILE A 72 19.46 -27.78 6.55
N LEU A 73 19.08 -27.30 5.36
CA LEU A 73 19.83 -27.56 4.14
C LEU A 73 21.23 -26.91 4.20
N LEU A 74 21.32 -25.66 4.62
CA LEU A 74 22.59 -24.95 4.78
C LEU A 74 23.48 -25.59 5.84
N GLU A 75 22.91 -26.03 6.96
CA GLU A 75 23.64 -26.76 8.00
C GLU A 75 24.23 -28.06 7.45
N LYS A 76 23.43 -28.85 6.72
CA LYS A 76 23.91 -30.08 6.06
C LYS A 76 24.99 -29.81 5.03
N MET A 77 24.83 -28.78 4.19
CA MET A 77 25.85 -28.37 3.23
C MET A 77 27.14 -27.95 3.93
N SER A 78 27.04 -27.14 4.99
CA SER A 78 28.19 -26.73 5.80
C SER A 78 28.90 -27.93 6.42
N HIS A 79 28.15 -28.89 6.96
CA HIS A 79 28.71 -30.11 7.54
C HIS A 79 29.48 -30.94 6.50
N ILE A 80 28.91 -31.11 5.30
CA ILE A 80 29.56 -31.81 4.18
C ILE A 80 30.82 -31.06 3.70
N MET A 81 30.79 -29.72 3.70
CA MET A 81 31.92 -28.90 3.28
C MET A 81 33.06 -28.89 4.30
N GLN A 82 32.75 -28.92 5.60
CA GLN A 82 33.74 -28.90 6.68
C GLN A 82 34.37 -30.27 6.93
N ASN A 83 33.60 -31.35 6.78
CA ASN A 83 34.07 -32.69 7.05
C ASN A 83 34.33 -33.42 5.74
N GLU A 84 35.59 -33.82 5.49
CA GLU A 84 35.89 -34.84 4.47
C GLU A 84 35.30 -36.18 4.93
N THR A 85 34.07 -36.48 4.53
CA THR A 85 33.34 -37.71 4.92
C THR A 85 33.83 -38.99 4.22
N LEU A 86 34.88 -38.90 3.40
CA LEU A 86 35.44 -40.04 2.67
C LEU A 86 36.68 -40.58 3.40
N ASP A 87 36.52 -41.72 4.06
CA ASP A 87 37.59 -42.53 4.66
C ASP A 87 38.41 -43.28 3.58
N ASN A 88 37.80 -43.58 2.43
CA ASN A 88 38.45 -44.18 1.28
C ASN A 88 39.20 -43.13 0.45
N LYS A 89 40.35 -42.70 0.94
CA LYS A 89 41.30 -41.90 0.16
C LYS A 89 42.00 -42.81 -0.85
N ASN A 90 41.37 -43.01 -2.01
CA ASN A 90 42.01 -43.72 -3.12
C ASN A 90 43.16 -42.84 -3.65
N GLN A 91 44.40 -43.17 -3.27
CA GLN A 91 45.61 -42.46 -3.70
C GLN A 91 45.81 -42.46 -5.22
N SER A 92 45.10 -43.31 -5.97
CA SER A 92 45.09 -43.30 -7.44
C SER A 92 44.30 -42.14 -8.06
N ILE A 93 43.52 -41.37 -7.27
CA ILE A 93 42.78 -40.20 -7.75
C ILE A 93 43.71 -39.08 -8.24
N ALA A 94 44.96 -39.03 -7.76
CA ALA A 94 45.98 -38.12 -8.29
C ALA A 94 46.16 -38.27 -9.82
N TYR A 95 45.87 -39.46 -10.35
CA TYR A 95 45.96 -39.80 -11.76
C TYR A 95 44.58 -39.97 -12.43
N SER A 96 43.47 -39.87 -11.67
CA SER A 96 42.12 -39.96 -12.22
C SER A 96 41.59 -38.57 -12.58
N HIS A 97 41.86 -38.17 -13.82
CA HIS A 97 41.19 -37.01 -14.38
C HIS A 97 39.74 -37.36 -14.71
N SER A 98 38.78 -36.65 -14.11
CA SER A 98 37.38 -36.75 -14.54
C SER A 98 37.31 -36.39 -16.04
N LEU A 99 36.91 -37.35 -16.87
CA LEU A 99 36.69 -37.14 -18.31
C LEU A 99 35.70 -35.99 -18.57
N ASN A 100 34.82 -35.72 -17.60
CA ASN A 100 33.83 -34.64 -17.65
C ASN A 100 34.33 -33.30 -17.12
N LYS A 101 35.59 -33.17 -16.68
CA LYS A 101 36.16 -31.91 -16.17
C LYS A 101 36.09 -30.80 -17.22
N GLY A 102 36.37 -31.13 -18.48
CA GLY A 102 36.26 -30.18 -19.60
C GLY A 102 34.83 -29.71 -19.84
N LEU A 103 33.86 -30.64 -19.81
CA LEU A 103 32.44 -30.33 -19.97
C LEU A 103 31.94 -29.44 -18.81
N ARG A 104 32.26 -29.81 -17.56
CA ARG A 104 31.87 -29.04 -16.36
C ARG A 104 32.45 -27.62 -16.38
N LYS A 105 33.69 -27.45 -16.85
CA LYS A 105 34.31 -26.14 -17.02
C LYS A 105 33.58 -25.30 -18.07
N ARG A 106 33.24 -25.88 -19.23
CA ARG A 106 32.48 -25.16 -20.28
C ARG A 106 31.09 -24.77 -19.81
N GLU A 107 30.39 -25.66 -19.11
CA GLU A 107 29.06 -25.38 -18.58
C GLU A 107 29.10 -24.26 -17.54
N LEU A 108 30.09 -24.29 -16.63
CA LEU A 108 30.28 -23.21 -15.65
C LEU A 108 30.58 -21.87 -16.33
N GLN A 109 31.42 -21.86 -17.36
CA GLN A 109 31.70 -20.65 -18.15
C GLN A 109 30.44 -20.13 -18.86
N LYS A 110 29.64 -21.03 -19.45
CA LYS A 110 28.38 -20.71 -20.10
C LYS A 110 27.40 -20.07 -19.12
N ILE A 111 27.12 -20.73 -17.98
CA ILE A 111 26.24 -20.22 -16.92
C ILE A 111 26.71 -18.84 -16.45
N THR A 112 28.01 -18.67 -16.21
CA THR A 112 28.56 -17.39 -15.76
C THR A 112 28.35 -16.29 -16.81
N SER A 113 28.57 -16.59 -18.09
CA SER A 113 28.35 -15.63 -19.17
C SER A 113 26.88 -15.26 -19.35
N GLU A 114 25.97 -16.22 -19.20
CA GLU A 114 24.52 -16.00 -19.27
C GLU A 114 24.03 -15.15 -18.09
N ASN A 115 24.52 -15.44 -16.87
CA ASN A 115 24.23 -14.65 -15.68
C ASN A 115 24.70 -13.20 -15.82
N GLN A 116 25.91 -12.97 -16.35
CA GLN A 116 26.40 -11.62 -16.64
C GLN A 116 25.56 -10.91 -17.72
N ALA A 117 25.08 -11.64 -18.73
CA ALA A 117 24.20 -11.05 -19.75
C ALA A 117 22.84 -10.65 -19.18
N ILE A 118 22.25 -11.47 -18.31
CA ILE A 118 21.00 -11.16 -17.60
C ILE A 118 21.18 -9.94 -16.71
N LEU A 119 22.25 -9.91 -15.90
CA LEU A 119 22.55 -8.79 -15.02
C LEU A 119 22.67 -7.48 -15.80
N ARG A 120 23.40 -7.48 -16.92
CA ARG A 120 23.50 -6.31 -17.80
C ARG A 120 22.15 -5.89 -18.34
N ARG A 121 21.30 -6.82 -18.78
CA ARG A 121 19.95 -6.48 -19.26
C ARG A 121 19.11 -5.83 -18.17
N ILE A 122 19.17 -6.33 -16.94
CA ILE A 122 18.44 -5.75 -15.80
C ILE A 122 18.93 -4.34 -15.53
N GLN A 123 20.24 -4.14 -15.46
CA GLN A 123 20.85 -2.85 -15.12
C GLN A 123 20.69 -1.80 -16.23
N MET A 124 20.78 -2.20 -17.49
CA MET A 124 20.62 -1.30 -18.65
C MET A 124 19.17 -1.03 -19.01
N ARG A 125 18.22 -1.83 -18.51
CA ARG A 125 16.81 -1.63 -18.82
C ARG A 125 16.34 -0.35 -18.14
N GLU A 126 16.08 0.68 -18.94
CA GLU A 126 15.44 1.89 -18.46
C GLU A 126 14.06 1.58 -17.85
N PRO A 127 13.69 2.25 -16.75
CA PRO A 127 12.36 2.13 -16.18
C PRO A 127 11.31 2.55 -17.22
N THR A 128 10.30 1.70 -17.42
CA THR A 128 9.20 1.96 -18.36
C THR A 128 8.31 3.13 -17.92
N TYR A 129 8.44 3.56 -16.66
CA TYR A 129 7.59 4.57 -16.06
C TYR A 129 8.36 5.89 -15.92
N ASP A 130 7.86 6.93 -16.59
CA ASP A 130 8.33 8.29 -16.38
C ASP A 130 7.67 8.85 -15.11
N LEU A 131 8.46 9.01 -14.06
CA LEU A 131 8.00 9.51 -12.77
C LEU A 131 7.44 10.94 -12.89
N ALA A 132 8.00 11.77 -13.77
CA ALA A 132 7.52 13.13 -13.97
C ALA A 132 6.14 13.13 -14.64
N GLN A 133 5.97 12.31 -15.68
CA GLN A 133 4.67 12.12 -16.33
C GLN A 133 3.62 11.57 -15.35
N TRP A 134 4.00 10.60 -14.51
CA TRP A 134 3.10 10.04 -13.50
C TRP A 134 2.68 11.06 -12.44
N GLU A 135 3.59 11.94 -12.03
CA GLU A 135 3.26 13.02 -11.09
C GLU A 135 2.29 14.04 -11.72
N GLU A 136 2.50 14.40 -12.98
CA GLU A 136 1.59 15.27 -13.74
C GLU A 136 0.22 14.62 -13.96
N ASP A 137 0.18 13.35 -14.35
CA ASP A 137 -1.04 12.58 -14.50
C ASP A 137 -1.79 12.45 -13.17
N ALA A 138 -1.08 12.27 -12.06
CA ALA A 138 -1.67 12.26 -10.72
C ALA A 138 -2.32 13.61 -10.37
N LYS A 139 -1.63 14.74 -10.64
CA LYS A 139 -2.18 16.09 -10.44
C LYS A 139 -3.40 16.33 -11.33
N ARG A 140 -3.37 15.88 -12.58
CA ARG A 140 -4.53 15.96 -13.50
C ARG A 140 -5.70 15.13 -13.00
N ASN A 141 -5.44 13.90 -12.56
CA ASN A 141 -6.47 13.04 -11.98
C ASN A 141 -7.06 13.62 -10.69
N GLU A 142 -6.26 14.25 -9.84
CA GLU A 142 -6.78 14.94 -8.65
C GLU A 142 -7.72 16.09 -9.04
N ARG A 143 -7.39 16.85 -10.10
CA ARG A 143 -8.28 17.88 -10.64
C ARG A 143 -9.57 17.29 -11.22
N TYR A 144 -9.48 16.22 -12.01
CA TYR A 144 -10.68 15.55 -12.54
C TYR A 144 -11.55 15.01 -11.41
N ALA A 145 -10.93 14.36 -10.42
CA ALA A 145 -11.61 13.86 -9.23
C ALA A 145 -12.31 14.98 -8.47
N ALA A 146 -11.66 16.14 -8.27
CA ALA A 146 -12.27 17.31 -7.64
C ALA A 146 -13.46 17.86 -8.45
N ASN A 147 -13.39 17.83 -9.78
CA ASN A 147 -14.45 18.33 -10.65
C ASN A 147 -15.67 17.40 -10.74
N ILE A 148 -15.48 16.08 -10.69
CA ILE A 148 -16.57 15.08 -10.79
C ILE A 148 -17.14 14.68 -9.42
N ARG A 149 -16.55 15.21 -8.35
CA ARG A 149 -16.91 14.89 -6.97
C ARG A 149 -18.26 15.52 -6.61
N GLU A 150 -19.21 14.66 -6.22
CA GLU A 150 -20.57 15.05 -5.85
C GLU A 150 -20.67 15.71 -4.46
N PHE A 151 -19.78 15.33 -3.53
CA PHE A 151 -19.79 15.83 -2.13
C PHE A 151 -18.43 16.44 -1.78
N PRO A 152 -18.30 17.69 -1.28
CA PRO A 152 -17.03 18.39 -1.01
C PRO A 152 -16.13 17.70 0.03
N ASP A 153 -14.81 17.96 -0.01
CA ASP A 153 -13.81 17.30 0.86
C ASP A 153 -13.77 17.93 2.23
N ASP A 154 -14.17 17.16 3.24
CA ASP A 154 -13.93 17.52 4.63
C ASP A 154 -12.43 17.40 4.88
N GLY A 155 -11.72 18.54 4.74
CA GLY A 155 -10.26 18.64 4.83
C GLY A 155 -9.63 18.11 6.13
N GLN A 156 -10.44 17.73 7.12
CA GLN A 156 -10.03 17.13 8.39
C GLN A 156 -9.42 15.72 8.25
N ASN A 157 -9.64 15.01 7.13
CA ASN A 157 -9.21 13.61 6.96
C ASN A 157 -8.10 13.40 5.91
N ARG A 158 -7.57 14.49 5.32
CA ARG A 158 -6.45 14.41 4.36
C ARG A 158 -5.11 14.23 5.07
N ASP A 159 -4.89 14.95 6.17
CA ASP A 159 -3.60 14.98 6.88
C ASP A 159 -3.25 13.62 7.51
N SER A 160 -4.23 12.91 8.04
CA SER A 160 -4.08 11.56 8.60
C SER A 160 -3.74 10.49 7.55
N ALA A 161 -4.24 10.63 6.32
CA ALA A 161 -3.99 9.68 5.23
C ALA A 161 -2.64 9.94 4.54
N THR A 162 -2.20 11.20 4.45
CA THR A 162 -0.88 11.55 3.89
C THR A 162 0.26 11.10 4.81
N ASP A 163 0.10 11.24 6.12
CA ASP A 163 1.11 10.80 7.10
C ASP A 163 1.28 9.27 7.11
N LEU A 164 0.18 8.52 7.02
CA LEU A 164 0.23 7.05 6.89
C LEU A 164 0.91 6.59 5.59
N ARG A 165 0.73 7.33 4.49
CA ARG A 165 1.36 7.03 3.20
C ARG A 165 2.85 7.36 3.19
N ALA A 166 3.25 8.47 3.82
CA ALA A 166 4.65 8.83 4.01
C ALA A 166 5.37 7.82 4.90
N MET A 167 4.78 7.41 6.03
CA MET A 167 5.33 6.38 6.91
C MET A 167 5.50 5.02 6.22
N SER A 168 4.55 4.63 5.35
CA SER A 168 4.68 3.40 4.55
C SER A 168 5.81 3.45 3.52
N ALA A 169 6.12 4.62 2.95
CA ALA A 169 7.22 4.78 2.00
C ALA A 169 8.58 4.69 2.70
N TYR A 170 8.71 5.25 3.91
CA TYR A 170 9.92 5.14 4.73
C TYR A 170 10.16 3.71 5.25
N SER A 171 9.10 2.90 5.42
CA SER A 171 9.22 1.48 5.81
C SER A 171 9.79 0.58 4.73
N ILE A 172 9.73 0.96 3.45
CA ILE A 172 10.23 0.15 2.32
C ILE A 172 11.65 0.59 1.90
N GLY A 173 12.08 1.81 2.23
CA GLY A 173 13.39 2.37 1.84
C GLY A 173 14.53 2.22 2.87
N ALA A 174 14.31 1.60 4.02
CA ALA A 174 15.28 1.59 5.13
C ALA A 174 15.94 0.22 5.39
N VAL A 175 16.07 -0.63 4.37
CA VAL A 175 16.87 -1.87 4.48
C VAL A 175 17.80 -1.98 3.28
N GLY A 176 19.03 -1.51 3.46
CA GLY A 176 20.12 -1.74 2.51
C GLY A 176 20.87 -0.47 2.17
N ASP A 177 21.82 -0.10 3.03
CA ASP A 177 23.17 0.31 2.63
C ASP A 177 23.97 0.64 3.90
N ASN A 178 24.48 -0.41 4.52
CA ASN A 178 25.65 -0.32 5.40
C ASN A 178 26.38 -1.67 5.36
N TYR A 179 27.16 -1.85 4.30
CA TYR A 179 28.28 -2.78 4.25
C TYR A 179 29.53 -1.98 3.87
N TYR A 180 30.23 -1.48 4.88
CA TYR A 180 31.68 -1.35 4.92
C TYR A 180 32.15 -1.89 6.28
#